data_AF-A0A2G8JQG7-F1
#
_entry.id   AF-A0A2G8JQG7-F1
#
_cell.length_a   1.000
_cell.length_b   1.000
_cell.length_c   1.000
_cell.angle_alpha   90.00
_cell.angle_beta   90.00
_cell.angle_gamma   90.00
#
_symmetry.space_group_name_H-M   'P 1'
#
loop_
_entity.id
_entity.type
_entity.pdbx_description
1 polymer ?
#
loop_
_entity_poly.entity_id
_entity_poly.type
_entity_poly.pdbx_seq_one_letter_code
_entity_poly.pdbx_strand_id
1 'polypeptide(L)'
;MAVTELMQELFFNPINVALLSVCVFLLYKIFAGGRKQPEPQRPPELPRMKRRDFTLQDLKKYNGVDDERILIAVNGQVFDVTRGKKFYGPGKL
;
A
#
# COMPACT_ATOMS: atom_id res chain seq x y z
N MET A 1 -10.13 -11.15 -51.62
CA MET A 1 -10.98 -9.97 -51.91
C MET A 1 -11.66 -9.47 -50.64
N ALA A 2 -12.49 -10.28 -49.97
CA ALA A 2 -13.12 -9.85 -48.70
C ALA A 2 -12.12 -9.49 -47.57
N VAL A 3 -11.08 -10.31 -47.33
CA VAL A 3 -10.10 -10.03 -46.26
C VAL A 3 -9.26 -8.78 -46.55
N THR A 4 -8.92 -8.54 -47.82
CA THR A 4 -8.14 -7.37 -48.23
C THR A 4 -8.94 -6.08 -48.10
N GLU A 5 -10.25 -6.11 -48.39
CA GLU A 5 -11.16 -4.99 -48.19
C GLU A 5 -11.34 -4.67 -46.70
N LEU A 6 -11.51 -5.69 -45.86
CA LEU A 6 -11.57 -5.52 -44.40
C LEU A 6 -10.30 -4.87 -43.85
N MET A 7 -9.13 -5.25 -44.36
CA MET A 7 -7.86 -4.64 -43.95
C MET A 7 -7.77 -3.18 -44.41
N GLN A 8 -8.23 -2.85 -45.62
CA GLN A 8 -8.24 -1.47 -46.10
C GLN A 8 -9.20 -0.59 -45.29
N GLU A 9 -10.41 -1.05 -44.99
CA GLU A 9 -11.35 -0.31 -44.15
C GLU A 9 -10.84 -0.13 -42.71
N LEU A 10 -10.10 -1.11 -42.18
CA LEU A 10 -9.52 -1.03 -40.85
C LEU A 10 -8.38 0.01 -40.77
N PHE A 11 -7.52 0.08 -41.80
CA PHE A 11 -6.33 0.94 -41.79
C PHE A 11 -6.52 2.33 -42.42
N PHE A 12 -7.42 2.48 -43.40
CA PHE A 12 -7.61 3.76 -44.13
C PHE A 12 -8.80 4.59 -43.61
N ASN A 13 -9.66 4.02 -42.76
CA ASN A 13 -10.73 4.79 -42.13
C ASN A 13 -10.18 5.57 -40.91
N PRO A 14 -10.25 6.92 -40.90
CA PRO A 14 -9.69 7.73 -39.82
C PRO A 14 -10.29 7.42 -38.44
N ILE A 15 -11.55 6.99 -38.38
CA ILE A 15 -12.23 6.62 -37.13
C ILE A 15 -11.64 5.34 -36.55
N ASN A 16 -11.35 4.34 -37.40
CA ASN A 16 -10.80 3.06 -36.99
C ASN A 16 -9.36 3.22 -36.49
N VAL A 17 -8.55 4.05 -37.16
CA VAL A 17 -7.19 4.39 -36.71
C VAL A 17 -7.20 5.10 -35.36
N ALA A 18 -8.10 6.07 -35.18
CA ALA A 18 -8.28 6.75 -33.89
C ALA A 18 -8.67 5.75 -32.79
N LEU A 19 -9.64 4.88 -33.05
CA LEU A 19 -10.09 3.86 -32.09
C LEU A 19 -8.96 2.87 -31.74
N LEU A 20 -8.21 2.40 -32.74
CA LEU A 20 -7.06 1.53 -32.55
C LEU A 20 -5.99 2.19 -31.67
N SER A 21 -5.69 3.46 -31.93
CA SER A 21 -4.72 4.22 -31.12
C SER A 21 -5.14 4.34 -29.66
N VAL A 22 -6.43 4.58 -29.41
CA VAL A 22 -7.00 4.66 -28.04
C VAL A 22 -6.92 3.30 -27.37
N CYS A 23 -7.27 2.22 -28.07
CA CYS A 23 -7.16 0.85 -27.56
C CYS A 23 -5.72 0.51 -27.17
N VAL A 24 -4.74 0.79 -28.04
CA VAL A 24 -3.31 0.55 -27.76
C VAL A 24 -2.84 1.40 -26.57
N PHE A 25 -3.25 2.68 -26.50
CA PHE A 25 -2.90 3.55 -25.38
C PHE A 25 -3.48 3.04 -24.04
N LEU A 26 -4.74 2.60 -24.03
CA LEU A 26 -5.38 2.03 -22.85
C LEU A 26 -4.69 0.74 -22.41
N LEU A 27 -4.37 -0.15 -23.34
CA LEU A 27 -3.61 -1.37 -23.05
C LEU A 27 -2.23 -1.03 -22.48
N TYR A 28 -1.50 -0.10 -23.10
CA TYR A 28 -0.22 0.38 -22.58
C TYR A 28 -0.37 0.92 -21.15
N LYS A 29 -1.39 1.73 -20.88
CA LYS A 29 -1.65 2.29 -19.55
C LYS A 29 -2.02 1.23 -18.52
N ILE A 30 -2.69 0.15 -18.92
CA ILE A 30 -3.06 -0.96 -18.03
C ILE A 30 -1.82 -1.79 -17.69
N PHE A 31 -1.00 -2.14 -18.67
CA PHE A 31 0.20 -2.94 -18.45
C PHE A 31 1.36 -2.17 -17.82
N ALA A 32 1.56 -0.90 -18.19
CA ALA A 32 2.58 -0.03 -17.61
C ALA A 32 2.12 0.64 -16.29
N GLY A 33 0.84 0.52 -15.95
CA GLY A 33 0.19 1.17 -14.80
C GLY A 33 0.48 0.55 -13.43
N GLY A 34 1.48 -0.32 -13.32
CA GLY A 34 1.98 -0.84 -12.04
C GLY A 34 2.75 0.24 -11.26
N ARG A 35 2.13 1.37 -10.95
CA ARG A 35 2.66 2.33 -9.96
C ARG A 35 2.67 1.63 -8.61
N LYS A 36 3.78 0.97 -8.28
CA LYS A 36 4.12 0.68 -6.89
C LYS A 36 4.26 2.04 -6.21
N GLN A 37 3.23 2.43 -5.46
CA GLN A 37 3.31 3.56 -4.58
C GLN A 37 4.58 3.37 -3.74
N PRO A 38 5.48 4.37 -3.65
CA PRO A 38 6.65 4.27 -2.80
C PRO A 38 6.16 3.91 -1.42
N GLU A 39 6.46 2.69 -1.00
CA GLU A 39 6.04 2.22 0.30
C GLU A 39 6.71 3.16 1.30
N PRO A 40 5.94 3.81 2.21
CA PRO A 40 6.53 4.71 3.19
C PRO A 40 7.68 3.96 3.86
N GLN A 41 8.86 4.59 3.93
CA GLN A 41 10.05 4.00 4.57
C GLN A 41 9.61 3.46 5.93
N ARG A 42 9.45 2.13 6.02
CA ARG A 42 9.01 1.50 7.25
C ARG A 42 10.19 1.64 8.22
N PRO A 43 9.95 2.14 9.44
CA PRO A 43 10.98 2.08 10.47
C PRO A 43 11.48 0.64 10.59
N PRO A 44 12.78 0.42 10.86
CA PRO A 44 13.35 -0.92 11.00
C PRO A 44 12.49 -1.75 11.97
N GLU A 45 12.15 -2.98 11.56
CA GLU A 45 11.33 -3.86 12.37
C GLU A 45 12.05 -4.15 13.69
N LEU A 46 11.53 -3.62 14.79
CA LEU A 46 12.04 -3.93 16.11
C LEU A 46 11.96 -5.45 16.33
N PRO A 47 12.97 -6.06 16.99
CA PRO A 47 12.95 -7.48 17.29
C PRO A 47 11.64 -7.87 17.97
N ARG A 48 10.99 -8.93 17.47
CA ARG A 48 9.73 -9.44 18.02
C ARG A 48 9.91 -9.70 19.51
N MET A 49 9.06 -9.08 20.31
CA MET A 49 9.11 -9.25 21.75
C MET A 49 8.74 -10.69 22.11
N LYS A 50 9.45 -11.28 23.09
CA LYS A 50 9.06 -12.57 23.64
C LYS A 50 7.67 -12.46 24.25
N ARG A 51 6.83 -13.47 24.03
CA ARG A 51 5.52 -13.56 24.70
C ARG A 51 5.74 -13.62 26.21
N ARG A 52 5.21 -12.64 26.92
CA ARG A 52 5.19 -12.57 28.38
C ARG A 52 3.94 -11.83 28.82
N ASP A 53 3.57 -12.06 30.07
CA ASP A 53 2.47 -11.33 30.69
C ASP A 53 2.95 -9.94 31.11
N PHE A 54 2.04 -8.97 31.05
CA PHE A 54 2.30 -7.59 31.46
C PHE A 54 1.37 -7.23 32.60
N THR A 55 1.93 -6.66 33.67
CA THR A 55 1.13 -5.90 34.62
C THR A 55 0.79 -4.53 34.04
N LEU A 56 -0.23 -3.87 34.58
CA LEU A 56 -0.60 -2.51 34.15
C LEU A 56 0.56 -1.52 34.33
N GLN A 57 1.38 -1.70 35.36
CA GLN A 57 2.55 -0.86 35.62
C GLN A 57 3.66 -1.10 34.60
N ASP A 58 3.87 -2.35 34.19
CA ASP A 58 4.85 -2.70 33.16
C ASP A 58 4.42 -2.18 31.78
N LEU A 59 3.12 -2.30 31.46
CA LEU A 59 2.59 -1.87 30.18
C LEU A 59 2.68 -0.36 29.98
N LYS A 60 2.54 0.42 31.06
CA LYS A 60 2.56 1.90 31.03
C LYS A 60 3.86 2.48 30.45
N LYS A 61 4.98 1.76 30.57
CA LYS A 61 6.29 2.19 30.04
C LYS A 61 6.34 2.20 28.50
N TYR A 62 5.44 1.47 27.84
CA TYR A 62 5.42 1.31 26.39
C TYR A 62 4.42 2.25 25.71
N ASN A 63 4.60 3.55 25.92
CA ASN A 63 3.72 4.60 25.45
C ASN A 63 4.25 5.35 24.22
N GLY A 64 5.40 4.97 23.65
CA GLY A 64 6.04 5.68 22.56
C GLY A 64 6.80 6.95 22.96
N VAL A 65 6.88 7.27 24.26
CA VAL A 65 7.64 8.38 24.86
C VAL A 65 8.78 7.86 25.73
N ASP A 66 8.46 7.07 26.75
CA ASP A 66 9.43 6.49 27.69
C ASP A 66 10.20 5.31 27.05
N ASP A 67 9.53 4.60 26.15
CA ASP A 67 10.08 3.57 25.27
C ASP A 67 9.62 3.89 23.83
N GLU A 68 10.44 3.59 22.82
CA GLU A 68 10.06 3.77 21.43
C GLU A 68 8.91 2.84 21.01
N ARG A 69 8.80 1.68 21.68
CA ARG A 69 7.72 0.71 21.48
C ARG A 69 6.41 1.23 22.05
N ILE A 70 5.34 0.94 21.31
CA ILE A 70 3.98 1.26 21.71
C ILE A 70 3.24 -0.06 21.87
N LEU A 71 2.84 -0.38 23.11
CA LEU A 71 2.03 -1.56 23.41
C LEU A 71 0.63 -1.14 23.85
N ILE A 72 -0.39 -1.82 23.33
CA ILE A 72 -1.79 -1.61 23.73
C ILE A 72 -2.37 -2.94 24.22
N ALA A 73 -3.11 -2.89 25.33
CA ALA A 73 -3.91 -4.02 25.79
C ALA A 73 -5.37 -3.87 25.32
N VAL A 74 -5.90 -4.91 24.67
CA VAL A 74 -7.32 -5.01 24.30
C VAL A 74 -7.84 -6.36 24.78
N ASN A 75 -8.90 -6.37 25.60
CA ASN A 75 -9.52 -7.59 26.13
C ASN A 75 -8.51 -8.56 26.78
N GLY A 76 -7.56 -8.02 27.57
CA GLY A 76 -6.52 -8.80 28.25
C GLY A 76 -5.36 -9.26 27.37
N GLN A 77 -5.36 -8.95 26.08
CA GLN A 77 -4.27 -9.29 25.15
C GLN A 77 -3.44 -8.06 24.82
N VAL A 78 -2.11 -8.20 24.84
CA VAL A 78 -1.17 -7.11 24.54
C VAL A 78 -0.68 -7.19 23.10
N PHE A 79 -0.78 -6.08 22.39
CA PHE A 79 -0.40 -5.93 20.98
C PHE A 79 0.70 -4.89 20.83
N ASP A 80 1.69 -5.21 20.01
CA ASP A 80 2.72 -4.26 19.58
C ASP A 80 2.19 -3.46 18.38
N VAL A 81 1.86 -2.19 18.64
CA VAL A 81 1.31 -1.26 17.67
C VAL A 81 2.34 -0.21 17.25
N THR A 82 3.63 -0.46 17.48
CA THR A 82 4.72 0.46 17.12
C THR A 82 4.72 0.82 15.64
N ARG A 83 4.27 -0.11 14.77
CA ARG A 83 4.08 0.15 13.32
C ARG A 83 3.05 1.25 13.03
N GLY A 84 2.07 1.41 13.93
CA GLY A 84 1.02 2.41 13.89
C GLY A 84 1.37 3.69 14.65
N LYS A 85 2.65 4.03 14.84
CA LYS A 85 3.10 5.23 15.60
C LYS A 85 2.40 6.53 15.17
N LYS A 86 1.98 6.66 13.91
CA LYS A 86 1.16 7.80 13.46
C LYS A 86 -0.18 7.95 14.20
N PHE A 87 -0.78 6.84 14.60
CA PHE A 87 -2.10 6.79 15.25
C PHE A 87 -2.01 6.66 16.77
N TYR A 88 -1.02 5.89 17.25
CA TYR A 88 -0.90 5.53 18.67
C TYR A 88 0.29 6.20 19.38
N GLY A 89 1.16 6.87 18.64
CA GLY A 89 2.30 7.57 19.22
C GLY A 89 1.86 8.85 19.94
N PRO A 90 2.76 9.45 20.74
CA PRO A 90 2.50 10.72 21.39
C PRO A 90 2.05 11.76 20.35
N GLY A 91 0.88 12.35 20.58
CA GLY A 91 0.35 13.38 19.72
C GLY A 91 1.34 14.53 19.58
N LYS A 92 1.37 15.18 18.41
CA LYS A 92 1.97 16.50 18.29
C LYS A 92 1.01 17.46 19.00
N LEU A 93 1.39 17.94 20.18
CA LEU A 93 0.82 19.17 20.75
C LEU A 93 1.10 20.34 19.80
#